data_AF-A0A915MAN5-F1
#
_entry.id   AF-A0A915MAN5-F1
#
_cell.length_a   1.000
_cell.length_b   1.000
_cell.length_c   1.000
_cell.angle_alpha   90.00
_cell.angle_beta   90.00
_cell.angle_gamma   90.00
#
_symmetry.space_group_name_H-M   'P 1'
#
loop_
_entity.id
_entity.type
_entity.pdbx_description
1 polymer ?
#
loop_
_entity_poly.entity_id
_entity_poly.type
_entity_poly.pdbx_seq_one_letter_code
_entity_poly.pdbx_strand_id
1 'polypeptide(L)'
;MFNNFNVLGRDLALLNSSPHLQQISNAFICEIWNLELSHLTSTMHSSIVHHCSSRFIISQVLPLCEQVLQCGDDSEGVLYEILHKKFSHLVHFQRRPSNLYPQDEETDDHNVLE
;
A
#
# COMPACT_ATOMS: atom_id res chain seq x y z
N MET A 1 -2.66 20.98 2.02
CA MET A 1 -4.10 21.16 1.73
C MET A 1 -4.76 19.78 1.87
N PHE A 2 -5.12 19.36 3.09
CA PHE A 2 -5.57 17.98 3.42
C PHE A 2 -6.95 17.96 4.09
N ASN A 3 -7.90 18.77 3.64
CA ASN A 3 -9.23 18.83 4.27
C ASN A 3 -10.08 17.56 4.04
N ASN A 4 -9.79 16.75 3.02
CA ASN A 4 -10.60 15.57 2.68
C ASN A 4 -10.30 14.33 3.53
N PHE A 5 -9.07 14.19 4.05
CA PHE A 5 -8.71 13.05 4.94
C PHE A 5 -9.55 13.05 6.22
N ASN A 6 -9.85 14.26 6.74
CA ASN A 6 -10.70 14.41 7.91
C ASN A 6 -12.17 14.10 7.64
N VAL A 7 -12.66 14.27 6.41
CA VAL A 7 -14.06 13.99 6.06
C VAL A 7 -14.28 12.48 5.97
N LEU A 8 -13.46 11.78 5.19
CA LEU A 8 -13.58 10.33 5.04
C LEU A 8 -13.31 9.60 6.37
N GLY A 9 -12.26 9.97 7.09
CA GLY A 9 -11.97 9.38 8.41
C GLY A 9 -13.10 9.61 9.41
N ARG A 10 -13.71 10.81 9.43
CA ARG A 10 -14.88 11.10 10.28
C ARG A 10 -16.10 10.28 9.87
N ASP A 11 -16.40 10.20 8.58
CA ASP A 11 -17.57 9.47 8.09
C ASP A 11 -17.42 7.96 8.33
N LEU A 12 -16.20 7.43 8.22
CA LEU A 12 -15.85 6.06 8.63
C LEU A 12 -15.92 5.87 10.15
N ALA A 13 -15.49 6.84 10.95
CA ALA A 13 -15.62 6.80 12.40
C ALA A 13 -17.10 6.73 12.84
N LEU A 14 -18.01 7.38 12.11
CA LEU A 14 -19.46 7.23 12.33
C LEU A 14 -19.93 5.80 12.03
N LEU A 15 -19.45 5.17 10.97
CA LEU A 15 -19.75 3.77 10.67
C LEU A 15 -19.15 2.82 11.73
N ASN A 16 -17.98 3.16 12.28
CA ASN A 16 -17.33 2.39 13.33
C ASN A 16 -17.94 2.60 14.73
N SER A 17 -18.86 3.55 14.89
CA SER A 17 -19.55 3.80 16.16
C SER A 17 -20.52 2.69 16.59
N SER A 18 -20.90 1.81 15.66
CA SER A 18 -21.76 0.64 15.92
C SER A 18 -21.05 -0.64 15.47
N PRO A 19 -21.00 -1.69 16.31
CA PRO A 19 -20.33 -2.95 15.95
C PRO A 19 -20.85 -3.60 14.67
N HIS A 20 -22.15 -3.48 14.41
CA HIS A 20 -22.76 -4.04 13.20
C HIS A 20 -22.37 -3.26 11.94
N LEU A 21 -22.32 -1.93 12.03
CA LEU A 21 -21.91 -1.08 10.92
C LEU A 21 -20.40 -1.19 10.66
N GLN A 22 -19.60 -1.32 11.72
CA GLN A 22 -18.18 -1.61 11.63
C GLN A 22 -17.93 -2.93 10.89
N GLN A 23 -18.67 -4.00 11.23
CA GLN A 23 -18.56 -5.29 10.52
C GLN A 23 -18.90 -5.17 9.04
N ILE A 24 -19.97 -4.46 8.68
CA ILE A 24 -20.36 -4.23 7.28
C ILE A 24 -19.30 -3.41 6.55
N SER A 25 -18.81 -2.33 7.17
CA SER A 25 -17.76 -1.47 6.63
C SER A 25 -16.48 -2.27 6.36
N ASN A 26 -16.02 -3.04 7.35
CA ASN A 26 -14.86 -3.91 7.22
C ASN A 26 -15.06 -4.93 6.11
N ALA A 27 -16.22 -5.60 6.04
CA ALA A 27 -16.51 -6.57 4.98
C ALA A 27 -16.45 -5.94 3.58
N PHE A 28 -17.06 -4.76 3.39
CA PHE A 28 -17.04 -4.04 2.12
C PHE A 28 -15.61 -3.65 1.71
N ILE A 29 -14.83 -3.15 2.67
CA ILE A 29 -13.43 -2.77 2.45
C ILE A 29 -12.58 -3.98 2.11
N CYS A 30 -12.79 -5.10 2.80
CA CYS A 30 -12.14 -6.37 2.51
C CYS A 30 -12.41 -6.80 1.06
N GLU A 31 -13.65 -6.69 0.60
CA GLU A 31 -14.02 -7.06 -0.77
C GLU A 31 -13.34 -6.16 -1.81
N ILE A 32 -13.33 -4.84 -1.61
CA ILE A 32 -12.62 -3.92 -2.51
C ILE A 32 -11.14 -4.27 -2.59
N TRP A 33 -10.46 -4.40 -1.44
CA TRP A 33 -9.04 -4.68 -1.45
C TRP A 33 -8.71 -6.09 -1.93
N ASN A 34 -9.59 -7.09 -1.72
CA ASN A 34 -9.44 -8.39 -2.36
C ASN A 34 -9.48 -8.27 -3.89
N LEU A 35 -10.39 -7.47 -4.44
CA LEU A 35 -10.49 -7.25 -5.88
C LEU A 35 -9.26 -6.54 -6.43
N GLU A 36 -8.85 -5.43 -5.81
CA GLU A 36 -7.69 -4.63 -6.24
C GLU A 36 -6.37 -5.42 -6.15
N LEU A 37 -6.15 -6.14 -5.04
CA LEU A 37 -4.98 -6.98 -4.89
C LEU A 37 -5.00 -8.13 -5.89
N SER A 38 -6.17 -8.72 -6.18
CA SER A 38 -6.29 -9.73 -7.24
C SER A 38 -5.92 -9.18 -8.61
N HIS A 39 -6.33 -7.95 -8.95
CA HIS A 39 -5.93 -7.29 -10.20
C HIS A 39 -4.42 -7.05 -10.28
N LEU A 40 -3.80 -6.67 -9.16
CA LEU A 40 -2.34 -6.56 -9.05
C LEU A 40 -1.65 -7.90 -9.32
N THR A 41 -2.26 -9.02 -8.94
CA THR A 41 -1.70 -10.35 -9.24
C THR A 41 -1.93 -10.81 -10.69
N SER A 42 -3.02 -10.38 -11.34
CA SER A 42 -3.41 -10.90 -12.66
C SER A 42 -2.83 -10.10 -13.83
N THR A 43 -2.35 -8.88 -13.57
CA THR A 43 -1.75 -8.02 -14.60
C THR A 43 -0.31 -8.43 -14.91
N MET A 44 0.03 -8.47 -16.20
CA MET A 44 1.31 -8.97 -16.74
C MET A 44 2.53 -8.45 -15.97
N HIS A 45 3.19 -9.35 -15.24
CA HIS A 45 4.28 -9.10 -14.30
C HIS A 45 5.58 -8.52 -14.89
N SER A 46 5.72 -8.43 -16.22
CA SER A 46 7.01 -8.10 -16.86
C SER A 46 7.26 -6.61 -17.09
N SER A 47 6.30 -5.73 -16.76
CA SER A 47 6.47 -4.29 -16.94
C SER A 47 7.06 -3.64 -15.68
N ILE A 48 8.08 -2.81 -15.87
CA ILE A 48 8.61 -1.93 -14.81
C ILE A 48 7.50 -1.08 -14.18
N VAL A 49 6.49 -0.70 -14.97
CA VAL A 49 5.33 0.07 -14.50
C VAL A 49 4.51 -0.77 -13.51
N HIS A 50 4.30 -2.06 -13.80
CA HIS A 50 3.59 -2.96 -12.89
C HIS A 50 4.34 -3.11 -11.56
N HIS A 51 5.67 -3.30 -11.63
CA HIS A 51 6.51 -3.40 -10.43
C HIS A 51 6.45 -2.12 -9.57
N CYS A 52 6.64 -0.94 -10.19
CA CYS A 52 6.59 0.34 -9.49
C CYS A 52 5.20 0.65 -8.91
N SER A 53 4.13 0.37 -9.65
CA SER A 53 2.75 0.57 -9.19
C SER A 53 2.40 -0.37 -8.04
N SER A 54 2.70 -1.67 -8.17
CA SER A 54 2.51 -2.65 -7.09
C SER A 54 3.25 -2.23 -5.83
N ARG A 55 4.49 -1.78 -6.00
CA ARG A 55 5.31 -1.26 -4.93
C ARG A 55 4.68 -0.04 -4.25
N PHE A 56 4.27 0.96 -5.02
CA PHE A 56 3.64 2.16 -4.49
C PHE A 56 2.37 1.83 -3.71
N ILE A 57 1.50 0.99 -4.28
CA ILE A 57 0.23 0.59 -3.65
C ILE A 57 0.48 -0.15 -2.35
N ILE A 58 1.34 -1.16 -2.35
CA ILE A 58 1.58 -2.02 -1.17
C ILE A 58 2.36 -1.28 -0.07
N SER A 59 3.34 -0.45 -0.41
CA SER A 59 4.21 0.21 0.58
C SER A 59 3.68 1.56 1.09
N GLN A 60 2.77 2.21 0.36
CA GLN A 60 2.28 3.55 0.74
C GLN A 60 0.75 3.61 0.82
N VAL A 61 0.04 3.22 -0.25
CA VAL A 61 -1.43 3.40 -0.29
C VAL A 61 -2.13 2.50 0.71
N LEU A 62 -1.78 1.21 0.75
CA LEU A 62 -2.42 0.25 1.64
C LEU A 62 -2.24 0.63 3.12
N PRO A 63 -1.02 0.99 3.62
CA PRO A 63 -0.86 1.52 4.97
C PRO A 63 -1.64 2.80 5.25
N LEU A 64 -1.72 3.73 4.29
CA LEU A 64 -2.50 4.97 4.46
C LEU A 64 -4.00 4.67 4.60
N CYS A 65 -4.52 3.74 3.80
CA CYS A 65 -5.91 3.31 3.92
C CYS A 65 -6.17 2.64 5.27
N GLU A 66 -5.27 1.79 5.73
CA GLU A 66 -5.37 1.18 7.06
C GLU A 66 -5.42 2.25 8.17
N GLN A 67 -4.55 3.25 8.13
CA GLN A 67 -4.54 4.35 9.11
C GLN A 67 -5.87 5.12 9.14
N VAL A 68 -6.48 5.36 7.98
CA VAL A 68 -7.79 6.03 7.89
C VAL A 68 -8.89 5.16 8.49
N LEU A 69 -8.77 3.84 8.41
CA LEU A 69 -9.77 2.90 8.91
C LEU A 69 -9.69 2.64 10.40
N GLN A 70 -8.47 2.60 10.93
CA GLN A 70 -8.22 2.23 12.32
C GLN A 70 -8.47 3.35 13.32
N CYS A 71 -8.65 4.60 12.88
CA CYS A 71 -9.04 5.77 13.68
C CYS A 71 -8.78 5.65 15.21
N GLY A 72 -7.52 5.38 15.60
CA GLY A 72 -7.08 5.37 17.01
C GLY A 72 -6.94 4.03 17.72
N ASP A 73 -7.08 2.87 17.06
CA ASP A 73 -6.86 1.56 17.71
C ASP A 73 -5.59 0.86 17.17
N ASP A 74 -4.70 0.43 18.08
CA ASP A 74 -3.38 -0.16 17.79
C ASP A 74 -3.44 -1.65 17.35
N SER A 75 -4.61 -2.15 16.96
CA SER A 75 -4.77 -3.53 16.51
C SER A 75 -4.12 -3.78 15.14
N GLU A 76 -3.73 -5.02 14.83
CA GLU A 76 -3.35 -5.37 13.47
C GLU A 76 -4.56 -5.19 12.54
N GLY A 77 -4.36 -4.39 11.50
CA GLY A 77 -5.43 -3.92 10.65
C GLY A 77 -5.96 -4.93 9.64
N VAL A 78 -7.18 -4.71 9.19
CA VAL A 78 -7.90 -5.67 8.34
C VAL A 78 -7.24 -5.83 6.96
N LEU A 79 -6.61 -4.76 6.44
CA LEU A 79 -5.88 -4.81 5.18
C LEU A 79 -4.52 -5.47 5.34
N TYR A 80 -3.87 -5.24 6.49
CA TYR A 80 -2.66 -5.98 6.87
C TYR A 80 -2.92 -7.48 6.88
N GLU A 81 -4.01 -7.92 7.52
CA GLU A 81 -4.37 -9.34 7.53
C GLU A 81 -4.62 -9.90 6.12
N ILE A 82 -5.36 -9.18 5.27
CA ILE A 82 -5.64 -9.62 3.89
C ILE A 82 -4.35 -9.78 3.10
N LEU A 83 -3.45 -8.79 3.17
CA LEU A 83 -2.18 -8.85 2.47
C LEU A 83 -1.34 -10.04 2.94
N HIS A 84 -1.22 -10.25 4.25
CA HIS A 84 -0.36 -11.31 4.79
C HIS A 84 -0.97 -12.71 4.67
N LYS A 85 -2.28 -12.86 4.83
CA LYS A 85 -2.96 -14.17 4.79
C LYS A 85 -3.32 -14.62 3.37
N LYS A 86 -3.77 -13.72 2.49
CA LYS A 86 -4.27 -14.07 1.15
C LYS A 86 -3.31 -13.70 0.02
N PHE A 87 -2.59 -12.60 0.15
CA PHE A 87 -1.69 -12.08 -0.90
C PHE A 87 -0.24 -12.04 -0.44
N SER A 88 0.20 -13.08 0.26
CA SER A 88 1.55 -13.16 0.87
C SER A 88 2.69 -12.94 -0.13
N HIS A 89 2.48 -13.30 -1.39
CA HIS A 89 3.43 -13.06 -2.47
C HIS A 89 3.59 -11.57 -2.81
N LEU A 90 2.65 -10.67 -2.48
CA LEU A 90 2.79 -9.22 -2.67
C LEU A 90 3.55 -8.54 -1.51
N VAL A 91 3.76 -9.22 -0.39
CA VAL A 91 4.43 -8.67 0.81
C VAL A 91 5.85 -8.17 0.51
N HIS A 92 6.56 -8.78 -0.46
CA HIS A 92 7.91 -8.35 -0.84
C HIS A 92 7.96 -6.88 -1.32
N PHE A 93 6.85 -6.35 -1.84
CA PHE A 93 6.75 -4.95 -2.25
C PHE A 93 6.80 -3.96 -1.07
N GLN A 94 6.55 -4.41 0.16
CA GLN A 94 6.68 -3.57 1.37
C GLN A 94 8.14 -3.18 1.66
N ARG A 95 9.12 -4.03 1.32
CA ARG A 95 10.54 -3.77 1.63
C ARG A 95 11.09 -2.70 0.72
N ARG A 96 11.72 -1.65 1.26
CA ARG A 96 12.52 -0.71 0.45
C ARG A 96 13.59 -1.48 -0.33
N PRO A 97 13.77 -1.20 -1.63
CA PRO A 97 14.83 -1.83 -2.37
C PRO A 97 16.12 -1.11 -1.99
N SER A 98 17.10 -1.84 -1.46
CA SER A 98 18.41 -1.27 -1.20
C SER A 98 19.10 -0.79 -2.50
N ASN A 99 18.70 -1.29 -3.68
CA ASN A 99 19.46 -1.18 -4.94
C ASN A 99 18.61 -0.85 -6.21
N LEU A 100 17.51 -0.08 -6.14
CA LEU A 100 16.73 0.26 -7.35
C LEU A 100 17.07 1.61 -8.00
N TYR A 101 18.04 2.34 -7.45
CA TYR A 101 18.68 3.41 -8.20
C TYR A 101 19.88 2.78 -8.94
N PRO A 102 19.96 2.89 -10.27
CA PRO A 102 21.24 2.75 -10.93
C PRO A 102 22.21 3.66 -10.18
N GLN A 103 23.34 3.13 -9.70
CA GLN A 103 24.47 4.00 -9.40
C GLN A 103 24.77 4.66 -10.74
N ASP A 104 24.52 5.97 -10.83
CA ASP A 104 25.05 6.77 -11.91
C ASP A 104 26.54 6.43 -11.98
N GLU A 105 26.97 5.86 -13.10
CA GLU A 105 28.39 5.69 -13.38
C GLU A 105 28.98 7.11 -13.35
N GLU A 106 29.62 7.47 -12.24
CA GLU A 106 30.62 8.51 -12.21
C GLU A 106 31.69 8.07 -13.21
N THR A 107 31.59 8.53 -14.46
CA THR A 107 32.72 8.60 -15.37
C THR A 107 33.78 9.44 -14.69
N ASP A 108 34.74 8.74 -14.08
CA ASP A 108 35.99 9.28 -13.56
C ASP A 108 36.84 9.77 -14.74
N ASP A 109 36.49 10.94 -15.27
CA ASP A 109 37.29 11.70 -16.23
C ASP A 109 38.35 12.53 -15.47
N HIS A 110 39.20 11.83 -14.74
CA HIS A 110 40.47 12.36 -14.25
C HIS A 110 41.63 11.46 -14.65
N ASN A 111 41.80 11.28 -15.96
CA ASN A 111 43.13 11.06 -16.51
C ASN A 111 43.74 12.41 -16.90
N VAL A 112 44.47 12.97 -15.93
CA VAL A 112 45.31 14.14 -16.08
C VAL A 112 46.41 13.84 -17.09
N LEU A 113 46.59 14.79 -18.01
CA LEU A 113 47.65 14.94 -18.99
C LEU A 113 49.04 14.50 -18.46
N GLU A 114 49.73 13.64 -19.21
CA GLU A 114 51.19 13.65 -19.36
C GLU A 114 51.55 13.74 -20.84
#